data_AF-A0A957QHT9-F1
#
_entry.id   AF-A0A957QHT9-F1
#
_cell.length_a   1.000
_cell.length_b   1.000
_cell.length_c   1.000
_cell.angle_alpha   90.00
_cell.angle_beta   90.00
_cell.angle_gamma   90.00
#
_symmetry.space_group_name_H-M   'P 1'
#
loop_
_entity.id
_entity.type
_entity.pdbx_description
1 polymer ?
#
loop_
_entity_poly.entity_id
_entity_poly.type
_entity_poly.pdbx_seq_one_letter_code
_entity_poly.pdbx_strand_id
1 'polypeptide(L)'
;MTVWPGILLGTLYIVALLGVAEGLRKWRGYGSDFTRKIVHIGVGMMNWWIVYLFDTPWPFIALCVVFVLINFLDWRYGLFAAMTSSDRSNLGTVYFPLG
;
A
#
# COMPACT_ATOMS: atom_id res chain seq x y z
N MET A 1 6.63 -21.08 7.93
CA MET A 1 7.81 -20.33 8.45
C MET A 1 7.38 -19.58 9.72
N THR A 2 8.30 -19.23 10.64
CA THR A 2 7.90 -18.39 11.79
C THR A 2 7.28 -17.08 11.30
N VAL A 3 6.31 -16.53 12.03
CA VAL A 3 5.55 -15.33 11.61
C VAL A 3 6.40 -14.06 11.48
N TRP A 4 7.52 -13.98 12.21
CA TRP A 4 8.34 -12.78 12.32
C TRP A 4 9.09 -12.41 11.02
N PRO A 5 9.79 -13.32 10.33
CA PRO A 5 10.38 -13.04 9.02
C PRO A 5 9.35 -12.61 7.96
N GLY A 6 8.17 -13.23 7.95
CA GLY A 6 7.10 -12.87 7.02
C GLY A 6 6.61 -11.43 7.22
N ILE A 7 6.40 -11.02 8.48
CA ILE A 7 6.03 -9.64 8.83
C ILE A 7 7.13 -8.66 8.43
N LEU A 8 8.39 -8.98 8.71
CA LEU A 8 9.53 -8.14 8.37
C LEU A 8 9.62 -7.91 6.86
N LEU A 9 9.57 -8.98 6.06
CA LEU A 9 9.63 -8.92 4.60
C LEU A 9 8.44 -8.17 4.00
N GLY A 10 7.22 -8.42 4.49
CA GLY A 10 6.03 -7.70 4.04
C GLY A 10 6.10 -6.20 4.36
N THR A 11 6.60 -5.84 5.54
CA THR A 11 6.78 -4.43 5.93
C THR A 11 7.82 -3.74 5.05
N LEU A 12 8.98 -4.38 4.84
CA LEU A 12 10.04 -3.87 3.95
C LEU A 12 9.53 -3.68 2.53
N TYR A 13 8.72 -4.61 2.03
CA TYR A 13 8.10 -4.52 0.71
C TYR A 13 7.19 -3.29 0.58
N ILE A 14 6.27 -3.07 1.54
CA ILE A 14 5.37 -1.91 1.53
C ILE A 14 6.17 -0.60 1.59
N VAL A 15 7.16 -0.50 2.49
CA VAL A 15 7.99 0.71 2.63
C VAL A 15 8.77 0.98 1.34
N ALA A 16 9.36 -0.06 0.74
CA ALA A 16 10.08 0.06 -0.52
C ALA A 16 9.14 0.50 -1.66
N LEU A 17 7.93 -0.07 -1.74
CA LEU A 17 6.93 0.29 -2.74
C LEU A 17 6.50 1.76 -2.63
N LEU A 18 6.23 2.23 -1.41
CA LEU A 18 5.90 3.64 -1.14
C LEU A 18 7.08 4.56 -1.50
N GLY A 19 8.30 4.17 -1.14
CA GLY A 19 9.52 4.90 -1.49
C GLY A 19 9.74 5.00 -3.00
N VAL A 20 9.53 3.91 -3.73
CA VAL A 20 9.60 3.88 -5.21
C VAL A 20 8.52 4.77 -5.81
N ALA A 21 7.28 4.70 -5.32
CA ALA A 21 6.19 5.54 -5.83
C ALA A 21 6.45 7.03 -5.64
N GLU A 22 6.89 7.45 -4.45
CA GLU A 22 7.26 8.85 -4.17
C GLU A 22 8.51 9.28 -4.94
N GLY A 23 9.50 8.38 -5.09
CA GLY A 23 10.69 8.60 -5.90
C GLY A 23 10.34 8.83 -7.37
N LEU A 24 9.47 7.99 -7.94
CA LEU A 24 8.98 8.11 -9.31
C LEU A 24 8.22 9.43 -9.50
N ARG A 25 7.39 9.81 -8.53
CA ARG A 25 6.66 11.08 -8.50
C ARG A 25 7.62 12.27 -8.58
N LYS A 26 8.63 12.29 -7.70
CA LYS A 26 9.61 13.39 -7.61
C LYS A 26 10.54 13.45 -8.80
N TRP A 27 10.99 12.30 -9.31
CA TRP A 27 11.94 12.26 -10.41
C TRP A 27 11.31 12.55 -11.77
N ARG A 28 10.12 11.99 -12.04
CA ARG A 28 9.46 12.10 -13.35
C ARG A 28 8.26 13.04 -13.38
N GLY A 29 7.91 13.65 -12.25
CA GLY A 29 6.77 14.56 -12.14
C GLY A 29 5.42 13.87 -12.37
N TYR A 30 5.35 12.54 -12.22
CA TYR A 30 4.09 11.83 -12.41
C TYR A 30 3.03 12.30 -11.42
N GLY A 31 1.79 12.44 -11.92
CA GLY A 31 0.65 12.80 -11.07
C GLY A 31 0.34 11.73 -10.04
N SER A 32 -0.24 12.15 -8.92
CA SER A 32 -0.61 11.26 -7.82
C SER A 32 -1.52 10.10 -8.26
N ASP A 33 -2.36 10.31 -9.28
CA ASP A 33 -3.23 9.25 -9.80
C ASP A 33 -2.48 8.06 -10.42
N PHE A 34 -1.31 8.30 -11.00
CA PHE A 34 -0.46 7.24 -11.55
C PHE A 34 0.27 6.50 -10.44
N THR A 35 0.90 7.23 -9.51
CA THR A 35 1.65 6.64 -8.41
C THR A 35 0.75 5.90 -7.43
N ARG A 36 -0.47 6.39 -7.19
CA ARG A 36 -1.50 5.71 -6.39
C ARG A 36 -1.83 4.33 -6.98
N LYS A 37 -2.03 4.23 -8.30
CA LYS A 37 -2.28 2.94 -8.98
C LYS A 37 -1.11 1.97 -8.83
N ILE A 38 0.13 2.46 -8.93
CA ILE A 38 1.33 1.64 -8.70
C ILE A 38 1.32 1.05 -7.29
N VAL A 39 1.07 1.88 -6.27
CA VAL A 39 1.02 1.41 -4.88
C VAL A 39 -0.10 0.40 -4.69
N HIS A 40 -1.30 0.66 -5.21
CA HIS A 40 -2.45 -0.22 -5.04
C HIS A 40 -2.26 -1.58 -5.72
N ILE A 41 -1.76 -1.58 -6.97
CA ILE A 41 -1.43 -2.82 -7.68
C ILE A 41 -0.29 -3.57 -6.97
N GLY A 42 0.76 -2.86 -6.54
CA GLY A 42 1.90 -3.46 -5.85
C GLY A 42 1.52 -4.12 -4.52
N VAL A 43 0.72 -3.44 -3.68
CA VAL A 43 0.20 -4.04 -2.45
C VAL A 43 -0.67 -5.26 -2.77
N GLY A 44 -1.52 -5.19 -3.79
CA GLY A 44 -2.33 -6.32 -4.25
C GLY A 44 -1.50 -7.52 -4.73
N MET A 45 -0.37 -7.29 -5.41
CA MET A 45 0.55 -8.36 -5.86
C MET A 45 1.17 -9.14 -4.70
N MET A 46 1.21 -8.58 -3.49
CA MET A 46 1.70 -9.28 -2.31
C MET A 46 0.84 -10.51 -1.95
N ASN A 47 -0.43 -10.56 -2.41
CA ASN A 47 -1.30 -11.71 -2.22
C ASN A 47 -0.70 -13.02 -2.77
N TRP A 48 0.06 -12.94 -3.87
CA TRP A 48 0.69 -14.11 -4.50
C TRP A 48 1.81 -14.70 -3.63
N TRP A 49 2.40 -13.88 -2.75
CA TRP A 49 3.53 -14.27 -1.91
C TRP A 49 3.09 -14.76 -0.52
N ILE A 50 1.82 -14.59 -0.14
CA ILE A 50 1.30 -14.98 1.20
C ILE A 50 1.54 -16.45 1.49
N VAL A 51 1.24 -17.34 0.53
CA VAL A 51 1.40 -18.79 0.68
C VAL A 51 2.85 -19.21 0.96
N TYR A 52 3.82 -18.37 0.60
CA TYR A 52 5.24 -18.61 0.88
C TYR A 52 5.71 -17.91 2.17
N LEU A 53 5.07 -16.80 2.55
CA LEU A 53 5.47 -15.96 3.68
C LEU A 53 4.80 -16.35 5.01
N PHE A 54 3.59 -16.93 4.97
CA PHE A 54 2.81 -17.21 6.16
C PHE A 54 2.11 -18.56 6.10
N ASP A 55 2.09 -19.27 7.24
CA ASP A 55 1.37 -20.54 7.39
C ASP A 55 -0.16 -20.33 7.56
N THR A 56 -0.60 -19.08 7.82
CA THR A 56 -2.01 -18.70 7.94
C THR A 56 -2.24 -17.34 7.28
N PRO A 57 -3.47 -17.02 6.80
CA PRO A 57 -3.75 -15.75 6.14
C PRO A 57 -3.89 -14.56 7.10
N TRP A 58 -4.04 -14.80 8.41
CA TRP A 58 -4.35 -13.76 9.39
C TRP A 58 -3.34 -12.60 9.48
N PRO A 59 -2.02 -12.84 9.45
CA PRO A 59 -1.03 -11.75 9.48
C PRO A 59 -1.13 -10.84 8.25
N PHE A 60 -1.46 -11.41 7.08
CA PHE A 60 -1.66 -10.62 5.87
C PHE A 60 -2.93 -9.78 5.95
N ILE A 61 -4.04 -10.34 6.44
CA ILE A 61 -5.29 -9.60 6.66
C ILE A 61 -5.03 -8.41 7.61
N ALA A 62 -4.28 -8.63 8.70
CA ALA A 62 -3.90 -7.55 9.61
C ALA A 62 -3.09 -6.45 8.90
N LEU A 63 -2.15 -6.83 8.03
CA LEU A 63 -1.35 -5.88 7.24
C LEU A 63 -2.22 -5.09 6.25
N CYS A 64 -3.21 -5.73 5.63
CA CYS A 64 -4.20 -5.05 4.77
C CYS A 64 -5.04 -4.04 5.56
N VAL A 65 -5.50 -4.40 6.77
CA VAL A 65 -6.24 -3.48 7.64
C VAL A 65 -5.38 -2.28 8.02
N VAL A 66 -4.11 -2.50 8.36
CA VAL A 66 -3.17 -1.39 8.63
C VAL A 66 -3.00 -0.51 7.40
N PHE A 67 -2.89 -1.09 6.21
CA PHE A 67 -2.79 -0.34 4.96
C PHE A 67 -4.05 0.50 4.68
N VAL A 68 -5.25 -0.04 4.93
CA VAL A 68 -6.52 0.72 4.85
C VAL A 68 -6.47 1.92 5.78
N LEU A 69 -6.06 1.72 7.04
CA LEU A 69 -5.97 2.81 8.03
C LEU A 69 -4.99 3.89 7.58
N ILE A 70 -3.82 3.50 7.07
CA ILE A 70 -2.83 4.45 6.52
C ILE A 70 -3.43 5.24 5.36
N ASN A 71 -4.13 4.60 4.42
CA ASN A 71 -4.78 5.30 3.30
C ASN A 71 -5.91 6.23 3.77
N PHE A 72 -6.67 5.83 4.80
CA PHE A 72 -7.70 6.67 5.40
C PHE A 72 -7.09 7.91 6.07
N LEU A 73 -6.01 7.74 6.83
CA LEU A 73 -5.27 8.85 7.43
C LEU A 73 -4.66 9.75 6.35
N ASP A 74 -4.12 9.17 5.29
CA ASP A 74 -3.57 9.91 4.16
C ASP A 74 -4.65 10.73 3.43
N TRP A 75 -5.85 10.18 3.24
CA TRP A 75 -7.00 10.93 2.71
C TRP A 75 -7.37 12.13 3.61
N ARG A 76 -7.27 11.97 4.94
CA ARG A 76 -7.60 13.03 5.90
C ARG A 76 -6.54 14.11 5.99
N TYR A 77 -5.26 13.76 5.98
CA TYR A 77 -4.13 14.64 6.32
C TYR A 77 -3.18 14.94 5.16
N GLY A 78 -3.23 14.18 4.07
CA GLY A 78 -2.35 14.33 2.90
C GLY A 78 -0.88 14.06 3.20
N LEU A 79 -0.58 12.96 3.90
CA LEU A 79 0.76 12.63 4.41
C LEU A 79 1.71 12.16 3.31
N PHE A 80 1.19 11.51 2.27
CA PHE A 80 1.93 10.89 1.18
C PHE A 80 1.47 11.46 -0.15
N ALA A 81 2.20 12.43 -0.68
CA ALA A 81 1.86 13.09 -1.94
C ALA A 81 1.79 12.13 -3.16
N ALA A 82 2.38 10.93 -3.09
CA ALA A 82 2.23 9.84 -4.06
C ALA A 82 0.90 9.08 -4.00
N MET A 83 0.14 9.21 -2.92
CA MET A 83 -1.13 8.53 -2.71
C MET A 83 -2.32 9.49 -2.53
N THR A 84 -2.07 10.73 -2.09
CA THR A 84 -3.10 11.76 -1.92
C THR A 84 -3.86 11.97 -3.22
N SER A 85 -5.16 11.67 -3.23
CA SER A 85 -5.98 11.90 -4.43
C SER A 85 -6.09 13.39 -4.72
N SER A 86 -5.99 13.73 -6.01
CA SER A 86 -6.22 15.08 -6.55
C SER A 86 -7.67 15.53 -6.36
N ASP A 87 -8.61 14.58 -6.27
CA ASP A 87 -10.04 14.80 -6.05
C ASP A 87 -10.49 14.15 -4.74
N ARG A 88 -10.78 14.99 -3.73
CA ARG A 88 -11.18 14.52 -2.39
C ARG A 88 -12.55 13.83 -2.36
N SER A 89 -13.36 13.99 -3.40
CA SER A 89 -14.65 13.27 -3.54
C SER A 89 -14.47 11.81 -3.97
N ASN A 90 -13.29 11.45 -4.49
CA ASN A 90 -12.97 10.11 -4.94
C ASN A 90 -12.45 9.24 -3.77
N LEU A 91 -13.37 8.54 -3.11
CA LEU A 91 -13.09 7.62 -2.00
C LEU A 91 -12.47 6.28 -2.43
N GLY A 92 -12.12 6.10 -3.72
CA GLY A 92 -11.56 4.86 -4.24
C GLY A 92 -10.29 4.40 -3.52
N THR A 93 -9.51 5.32 -2.95
CA THR A 93 -8.30 5.02 -2.16
C THR A 93 -8.62 4.30 -0.84
N VAL A 94 -9.81 4.54 -0.27
CA VAL A 94 -10.24 3.94 1.01
C VAL A 94 -10.91 2.59 0.77
N TYR A 95 -11.71 2.47 -0.30
CA TYR A 95 -12.47 1.24 -0.60
C TYR A 95 -11.67 0.17 -1.36
N PHE A 96 -10.54 0.51 -1.99
CA PHE A 96 -9.73 -0.45 -2.76
C PHE A 96 -9.43 -1.78 -2.03
N PRO A 97 -9.07 -1.78 -0.73
CA PRO A 97 -8.70 -3.02 -0.05
C PRO A 97 -9.91 -3.86 0.41
N LEU A 98 -11.14 -3.40 0.17
CA LEU A 98 -12.40 -4.07 0.55
C LEU A 98 -13.05 -4.86 -0.61
N GLY A 99 -12.53 -4.73 -1.83
CA GLY A 99 -13.03 -5.40 -3.04
C GLY A 99 -12.20 -6.60 -3.46
#